data_AF-A0A7S0NG38-F1
#
_entry.id   AF-A0A7S0NG38-F1
#
_cell.length_a   1.000
_cell.length_b   1.000
_cell.length_c   1.000
_cell.angle_alpha   90.00
_cell.angle_beta   90.00
_cell.angle_gamma   90.00
#
_symmetry.space_group_name_H-M   'P 1'
#
loop_
_entity.id
_entity.type
_entity.pdbx_description
1 polymer ?
#
loop_
_entity_poly.entity_id
_entity_poly.type
_entity_poly.pdbx_seq_one_letter_code
_entity_poly.pdbx_strand_id
1 'polypeptide(L)'
;ATTYGCRCAGFELLNYTQRIEGLLRDHDGLRTMHSALVPGRVSYRLFWQRHFYHLEALEQQERRRLALLSKTSAPAPAADGWDDDGWEATPAKATPAKATPAKAT
;
A
#
# COMPACT_ATOMS: atom_id res chain seq x y z
N ALA A 1 5.52 18.66 11.97
CA ALA A 1 6.85 18.16 12.41
C ALA A 1 6.86 16.64 12.26
N THR A 2 7.64 16.12 11.31
CA THR A 2 7.62 14.69 10.97
C THR A 2 8.54 13.93 11.93
N THR A 3 7.97 13.30 12.94
CA THR A 3 8.65 12.57 14.01
C THR A 3 9.19 11.22 13.53
N TYR A 4 10.33 11.24 12.84
CA TYR A 4 11.11 10.02 12.53
C TYR A 4 11.95 9.51 13.74
N GLY A 5 11.82 10.14 14.91
CA GLY A 5 12.79 10.02 16.01
C GLY A 5 12.74 8.76 16.89
N CYS A 6 11.75 7.87 16.74
CA CYS A 6 11.56 6.76 17.69
C CYS A 6 12.22 5.42 17.26
N ARG A 7 12.50 5.20 15.97
CA ARG A 7 13.15 3.94 15.50
C ARG A 7 14.68 3.89 15.72
N CYS A 8 15.27 4.91 16.36
CA CYS A 8 16.72 5.10 16.47
C CYS A 8 17.46 4.07 17.36
N ALA A 9 16.76 3.34 18.23
CA ALA A 9 17.39 2.62 19.34
C ALA A 9 18.25 1.39 18.94
N GLY A 10 18.10 0.87 17.72
CA GLY A 10 18.81 -0.36 17.27
C GLY A 10 19.59 -0.23 15.97
N PHE A 11 19.68 0.96 15.36
CA PHE A 11 20.34 1.09 14.06
C PHE A 11 21.85 1.37 14.20
N GLU A 12 22.66 0.32 14.10
CA GLU A 12 24.12 0.42 14.02
C GLU A 12 24.59 0.60 12.57
N LEU A 13 24.83 1.84 12.19
CA LEU A 13 25.28 2.23 10.84
C LEU A 13 26.55 1.49 10.38
N LEU A 14 27.44 1.12 11.31
CA LEU A 14 28.71 0.45 11.01
C LEU A 14 28.51 -0.92 10.37
N ASN A 15 27.50 -1.69 10.80
CA ASN A 15 27.19 -2.99 10.20
C ASN A 15 26.65 -2.87 8.78
N TYR A 16 26.15 -1.69 8.40
CA TYR A 16 25.61 -1.43 7.08
C TYR A 16 26.60 -0.76 6.13
N THR A 17 27.82 -0.43 6.56
CA THR A 17 28.80 0.32 5.74
C THR A 17 29.09 -0.36 4.40
N GLN A 18 29.35 -1.67 4.41
CA GLN A 18 29.58 -2.46 3.19
C GLN A 18 28.35 -2.47 2.26
N ARG A 19 27.16 -2.57 2.84
CA ARG A 19 25.89 -2.52 2.09
C ARG A 19 25.65 -1.14 1.49
N ILE A 20 25.99 -0.09 2.22
CA ILE A 20 25.89 1.31 1.79
C ILE A 20 26.82 1.55 0.59
N GLU A 21 28.06 1.08 0.65
CA GLU A 21 29.01 1.20 -0.45
C GLU A 21 28.50 0.50 -1.72
N GLY A 22 27.93 -0.71 -1.59
CA GLY A 22 27.26 -1.40 -2.70
C GLY A 22 26.11 -0.58 -3.29
N LEU A 23 25.18 -0.11 -2.44
CA LEU A 23 24.05 0.70 -2.87
C LEU A 23 24.48 1.99 -3.60
N LEU A 24 25.55 2.63 -3.16
CA LEU A 24 26.10 3.83 -3.80
C LEU A 24 26.79 3.54 -5.15
N ARG A 25 27.27 2.31 -5.38
CA ARG A 25 27.82 1.89 -6.67
C ARG A 25 26.74 1.45 -7.64
N ASP A 26 25.70 0.79 -7.15
CA ASP A 26 24.63 0.22 -7.97
C ASP A 26 23.59 1.28 -8.39
N HIS A 27 23.43 2.34 -7.60
CA HIS A 27 22.44 3.39 -7.84
C HIS A 27 23.05 4.79 -7.84
N ASP A 28 23.44 5.27 -9.03
CA ASP A 28 24.01 6.61 -9.20
C ASP A 28 23.05 7.73 -8.72
N GLY A 29 21.74 7.59 -8.94
CA GLY A 29 20.76 8.56 -8.44
C GLY A 29 20.76 8.69 -6.92
N LEU A 30 20.92 7.58 -6.20
CA LEU A 30 21.03 7.57 -4.74
C LEU A 30 22.32 8.27 -4.31
N ARG A 31 23.42 8.02 -5.02
CA ARG A 31 24.71 8.66 -4.76
C ARG A 31 24.66 10.17 -4.96
N THR A 32 24.07 10.66 -6.05
CA THR A 32 23.88 12.09 -6.28
C THR A 32 23.08 12.72 -5.14
N MET A 33 21.97 12.10 -4.76
CA MET A 33 21.11 12.60 -3.68
C MET A 33 21.83 12.59 -2.32
N HIS A 34 22.60 11.54 -2.02
CA HIS A 34 23.44 11.44 -0.83
C HIS A 34 24.47 12.58 -0.79
N SER A 35 25.19 12.82 -1.90
CA SER A 35 26.20 13.88 -1.98
C SER A 35 25.62 15.31 -1.89
N ALA A 36 24.39 15.51 -2.37
CA ALA A 36 23.72 16.81 -2.31
C ALA A 36 23.14 17.11 -0.92
N LEU A 37 22.77 16.08 -0.16
CA LEU A 37 22.12 16.22 1.15
C LEU A 37 23.08 16.08 2.32
N VAL A 38 24.16 15.31 2.19
CA VAL A 38 25.16 15.06 3.23
C VAL A 38 26.50 15.72 2.85
N PRO A 39 27.17 16.44 3.76
CA PRO A 39 26.81 16.71 5.16
C PRO A 39 25.93 17.95 5.36
N GLY A 40 25.52 18.65 4.29
CA GLY A 40 24.94 19.99 4.40
C GLY A 40 23.53 20.08 4.99
N ARG A 41 22.59 19.23 4.57
CA ARG A 41 21.16 19.28 4.97
C ARG A 41 20.82 18.29 6.07
N VAL A 42 21.47 17.12 6.06
CA VAL A 42 21.28 16.06 7.05
C VAL A 42 22.61 15.39 7.36
N SER A 43 22.75 14.85 8.58
CA SER A 43 23.93 14.08 8.95
C SER A 43 23.95 12.72 8.22
N TYR A 44 25.15 12.20 7.98
CA TYR A 44 25.36 10.89 7.35
C TYR A 44 24.53 9.79 8.03
N ARG A 45 24.57 9.74 9.38
CA ARG A 45 23.77 8.79 10.16
C ARG A 45 22.27 8.96 9.93
N LEU A 46 21.76 10.19 9.95
CA LEU A 46 20.32 10.46 9.81
C LEU A 46 19.80 10.12 8.40
N PHE A 47 20.61 10.39 7.36
CA PHE A 47 20.26 10.04 5.99
C PHE A 47 20.03 8.53 5.84
N TRP A 48 21.02 7.73 6.25
CA TRP A 48 20.94 6.27 6.12
C TRP A 48 19.89 5.67 7.02
N GLN A 49 19.72 6.18 8.24
CA GLN A 49 18.66 5.72 9.13
C GLN A 49 17.27 5.91 8.49
N ARG A 50 17.00 7.06 7.85
CA ARG A 50 15.74 7.29 7.13
C ARG A 50 15.62 6.42 5.89
N HIS A 51 16.71 6.18 5.19
CA HIS A 51 16.72 5.34 3.99
C HIS A 51 16.35 3.89 4.34
N PHE A 52 17.03 3.27 5.31
CA PHE A 52 16.76 1.90 5.74
C PHE A 52 15.37 1.75 6.39
N TYR A 53 14.91 2.76 7.14
CA TYR A 53 13.55 2.77 7.67
C TYR A 53 12.48 2.59 6.58
N HIS A 54 12.61 3.33 5.46
CA HIS A 54 11.67 3.25 4.35
C HIS A 54 11.81 1.94 3.59
N LEU A 55 13.05 1.46 3.40
CA LEU A 55 13.32 0.18 2.75
C LEU A 55 12.67 -0.99 3.51
N GLU A 56 12.81 -1.04 4.84
CA GLU A 56 12.15 -2.04 5.68
C GLU A 56 10.62 -1.91 5.65
N ALA A 57 10.09 -0.68 5.62
CA ALA A 57 8.64 -0.45 5.56
C ALA A 57 8.06 -0.98 4.23
N LEU A 58 8.76 -0.75 3.11
CA LEU A 58 8.40 -1.29 1.80
C LEU A 58 8.47 -2.83 1.79
N GLU A 59 9.53 -3.40 2.35
CA GLU A 59 9.67 -4.85 2.45
C GLU A 59 8.55 -5.48 3.31
N GLN A 60 8.19 -4.87 4.43
CA GLN A 60 7.07 -5.31 5.26
C GLN A 60 5.74 -5.22 4.51
N GLN A 61 5.53 -4.17 3.72
CA GLN A 61 4.33 -4.04 2.90
C GLN A 61 4.25 -5.14 1.84
N GLU A 62 5.36 -5.45 1.17
CA GLU A 62 5.39 -6.54 0.18
C GLU A 62 5.18 -7.91 0.85
N ARG A 63 5.78 -8.15 2.02
CA ARG A 63 5.54 -9.36 2.82
C ARG A 63 4.07 -9.52 3.19
N ARG A 64 3.38 -8.43 3.58
CA ARG A 64 1.93 -8.46 3.87
C ARG A 64 1.11 -8.79 2.63
N ARG A 65 1.46 -8.22 1.47
CA ARG A 65 0.79 -8.52 0.19
C ARG A 65 0.93 -10.00 -0.17
N LEU A 66 2.15 -10.54 -0.05
CA LEU A 66 2.42 -11.95 -0.33
C LEU A 66 1.73 -12.89 0.66
N ALA A 67 1.66 -12.52 1.94
CA ALA A 67 0.97 -13.31 2.96
C ALA A 67 -0.55 -13.42 2.72
N LEU A 68 -1.18 -12.38 2.17
CA LEU A 68 -2.59 -12.44 1.74
C LEU A 68 -2.75 -13.33 0.50
N LEU A 69 -1.87 -13.19 -0.50
CA LEU A 69 -1.88 -14.03 -1.69
C LEU A 69 -1.69 -15.52 -1.37
N SER A 70 -0.79 -15.86 -0.44
CA SER A 70 -0.55 -17.24 -0.04
C SER A 70 -1.70 -17.81 0.79
N LYS A 71 -2.39 -16.99 1.60
CA LYS A 71 -3.60 -17.39 2.34
C LYS A 71 -4.74 -17.78 1.38
N THR A 72 -4.89 -17.10 0.24
CA THR A 72 -5.89 -17.43 -0.78
C THR A 72 -5.52 -18.67 -1.61
N SER A 73 -4.24 -19.02 -1.70
CA SER A 73 -3.76 -20.24 -2.40
C SER A 73 -3.91 -21.52 -1.58
N ALA A 74 -4.17 -21.43 -0.28
CA ALA A 74 -4.56 -22.58 0.51
C ALA A 74 -6.05 -22.90 0.21
N PRO A 75 -6.45 -24.16 -0.02
CA PRO A 75 -7.85 -24.50 -0.21
C PRO A 75 -8.61 -24.21 1.08
N ALA A 76 -9.26 -23.05 1.15
CA ALA A 76 -10.22 -22.74 2.20
C ALA A 76 -11.52 -23.53 1.93
N PRO A 77 -12.13 -24.20 2.93
CA PRO A 77 -13.50 -24.65 2.78
C PRO A 77 -14.39 -23.43 2.58
N ALA A 78 -15.25 -23.50 1.56
CA ALA A 78 -16.12 -22.44 1.10
C ALA A 78 -16.89 -21.75 2.25
N ALA A 79 -16.59 -20.48 2.49
CA ALA A 79 -17.49 -19.48 3.05
C ALA A 79 -16.72 -18.16 3.05
N ASP A 80 -17.11 -17.23 2.19
CA ASP A 80 -17.17 -15.80 2.50
C ASP A 80 -17.84 -15.16 1.29
N GLY A 81 -19.15 -15.00 1.42
CA GLY A 81 -19.99 -14.25 0.50
C GLY A 81 -19.42 -12.85 0.37
N TRP A 82 -18.91 -12.54 -0.81
CA TRP A 82 -18.83 -11.18 -1.26
C TRP A 82 -20.29 -10.81 -1.48
N ASP A 83 -20.86 -10.12 -0.50
CA ASP A 83 -22.23 -9.65 -0.55
C ASP A 83 -22.40 -8.92 -1.89
N ASP A 84 -23.20 -9.54 -2.75
CA ASP A 84 -23.68 -8.98 -4.00
C ASP A 84 -24.66 -7.89 -3.58
N ASP A 85 -24.14 -6.71 -3.21
CA ASP A 85 -24.91 -5.47 -3.11
C ASP A 85 -25.30 -5.04 -4.55
N GLY A 86 -26.15 -5.86 -5.16
CA GLY A 86 -26.89 -5.57 -6.37
C GLY A 86 -27.86 -4.45 -6.07
N TRP A 87 -27.41 -3.22 -6.33
CA TRP A 87 -28.21 -2.02 -6.56
C TRP A 87 -29.63 -2.37 -7.04
N GLU A 88 -30.60 -2.35 -6.12
CA GLU A 88 -32.00 -2.52 -6.47
C GLU A 88 -32.48 -1.26 -7.20
N ALA A 89 -32.35 -1.26 -8.53
CA ALA A 89 -33.03 -0.32 -9.39
C ALA A 89 -34.53 -0.57 -9.29
N THR A 90 -35.20 0.23 -8.47
CA THR A 90 -36.66 0.36 -8.45
C THR A 90 -37.19 0.58 -9.88
N PRO A 91 -37.99 -0.34 -10.46
CA PRO A 91 -38.71 -0.03 -11.67
C PRO A 91 -39.94 0.78 -11.26
N ALA A 92 -39.90 2.08 -11.56
CA ALA A 92 -41.07 2.92 -11.61
C ALA A 92 -42.08 2.34 -12.62
N LYS A 93 -43.03 1.51 -12.14
CA LYS A 93 -44.19 1.09 -12.93
C LYS A 93 -45.16 2.26 -13.05
N ALA A 94 -44.97 2.99 -14.15
CA ALA A 94 -45.97 3.60 -15.02
C ALA A 94 -47.40 3.84 -14.49
N THR A 95 -47.78 5.11 -14.50
CA THR A 95 -49.14 5.57 -14.89
C THR A 95 -48.92 6.75 -15.86
N PRO A 96 -49.79 7.02 -16.86
CA PRO A 96 -51.26 6.92 -16.78
C PRO A 96 -52.04 6.50 -18.07
N ALA A 97 -53.32 6.17 -17.83
CA ALA A 97 -54.53 6.46 -18.61
C ALA A 97 -54.72 5.97 -20.08
N LYS A 98 -55.82 5.24 -20.35
CA LYS A 98 -57.13 5.83 -20.76
C LYS A 98 -58.16 4.75 -21.19
N ALA A 99 -59.35 4.80 -20.55
CA ALA A 99 -60.73 4.55 -21.06
C ALA A 99 -61.09 3.16 -21.67
N THR A 100 -61.79 2.24 -20.96
CA THR A 100 -63.28 2.02 -20.87
C THR A 100 -63.95 1.38 -22.11
N PRO A 101 -65.16 0.78 -22.01
CA PRO A 101 -65.64 -0.28 -21.10
C PRO A 101 -66.47 -1.39 -21.83
N ALA A 102 -66.88 -2.42 -21.08
CA ALA A 102 -68.09 -3.25 -21.24
C ALA A 102 -68.32 -4.07 -22.53
N LYS A 103 -68.61 -5.38 -22.36
CA LYS A 103 -70.00 -5.89 -22.34
C LYS A 103 -70.02 -7.40 -22.00
N ALA A 104 -70.90 -7.74 -21.07
CA ALA A 104 -71.32 -9.10 -20.72
C ALA A 104 -72.26 -9.70 -21.77
N THR A 105 -72.21 -11.02 -21.95
CA THR A 105 -73.34 -11.99 -21.99
C THR A 105 -72.77 -13.36 -22.35
#